data_AF-A0A1S3QQA5-F1
#
_entry.id   AF-A0A1S3QQA5-F1
#
_cell.length_a   1.000
_cell.length_b   1.000
_cell.length_c   1.000
_cell.angle_alpha   90.00
_cell.angle_beta   90.00
_cell.angle_gamma   90.00
#
_symmetry.space_group_name_H-M   'P 1'
#
loop_
_entity.id
_entity.type
_entity.pdbx_description
1 polymer ?
#
loop_
_entity_poly.entity_id
_entity_poly.type
_entity_poly.pdbx_seq_one_letter_code
_entity_poly.pdbx_strand_id
1 'polypeptide(L)'
;MQQQRHSYDNEVEVLRGELQSVKEENNRQQQLLAQNLQLPPEARIEASLQHEITRLTNENLEMLRTEDPTAYRSAKVNILRRMVDLMEQLEKQDKTIRKLKKQLKVFSKKIGEMGAGHVETISPGQMVEETVRPVNIPRREKDFQGMLEYKKEDELKLVKNLILELKPRGVAVNLIPGLPAYILFMCLRHADYVNDDQKVRTLLTSTINSIKKILKKRGDDFETVSFWLSNTCRFLHCLKQYSGDESFMKHNTPKQNDHCLSNFDLAEYRQVLSDLAIQIYQQLIKCMESILQPMIVSGMLEHETIQGVSGVKPTGLRKRTSSIADEGTYTLESILRQLSAFHSTMCQHGTDPELIKQVVKQQFYIIGAVTLNNLLLRKDMCSWSKGMQIRYNV
;
A
#
# COMPACT_ATOMS: atom_id res chain seq x y z
N MET A 1 18.52 -1.00 62.75
CA MET A 1 19.69 -1.85 62.39
C MET A 1 19.31 -3.08 61.58
N GLN A 2 18.48 -4.02 62.09
CA GLN A 2 18.13 -5.26 61.37
C GLN A 2 17.29 -5.06 60.09
N GLN A 3 16.25 -4.23 60.13
CA GLN A 3 15.44 -3.87 58.94
C GLN A 3 16.24 -3.16 57.85
N GLN A 4 17.18 -2.30 58.26
CA GLN A 4 18.03 -1.55 57.35
C GLN A 4 19.02 -2.49 56.65
N ARG A 5 19.51 -3.52 57.35
CA ARG A 5 20.34 -4.58 56.79
C ARG A 5 19.59 -5.43 55.77
N HIS A 6 18.35 -5.84 56.09
CA HIS A 6 17.49 -6.57 55.14
C HIS A 6 17.13 -5.76 53.89
N SER A 7 16.85 -4.46 54.04
CA SER A 7 16.62 -3.57 52.90
C SER A 7 17.85 -3.48 52.00
N TYR A 8 19.04 -3.38 52.61
CA TYR A 8 20.31 -3.33 51.89
C TYR A 8 20.63 -4.65 51.19
N ASP A 9 20.36 -5.78 51.84
CA ASP A 9 20.56 -7.11 51.27
C ASP A 9 19.64 -7.34 50.07
N ASN A 10 18.37 -6.92 50.14
CA ASN A 10 17.43 -6.96 49.01
C ASN A 10 17.87 -6.06 47.85
N GLU A 11 18.34 -4.84 48.13
CA GLU A 11 18.81 -3.91 47.10
C GLU A 11 20.06 -4.46 46.40
N VAL A 12 20.97 -5.09 47.16
CA VAL A 12 22.13 -5.79 46.61
C VAL A 12 21.72 -6.99 45.76
N GLU A 13 20.67 -7.73 46.12
CA GLU A 13 20.16 -8.85 45.34
C GLU A 13 19.53 -8.39 44.01
N VAL A 14 18.75 -7.31 44.02
CA VAL A 14 18.17 -6.70 42.82
C VAL A 14 19.28 -6.20 41.88
N LEU A 15 20.26 -5.48 42.42
CA LEU A 15 21.40 -4.97 41.64
C LEU A 15 22.24 -6.11 41.05
N ARG A 16 22.38 -7.26 41.75
CA ARG A 16 23.03 -8.46 41.19
C ARG A 16 22.22 -9.05 40.04
N GLY A 17 20.89 -9.09 40.16
CA GLY A 17 19.99 -9.55 39.10
C GLY A 17 20.08 -8.67 37.85
N GLU A 18 20.05 -7.35 38.02
CA GLU A 18 20.23 -6.38 36.93
C GLU A 18 21.60 -6.52 36.27
N LEU A 19 22.68 -6.64 37.07
CA LEU A 19 24.02 -6.85 36.56
C LEU A 19 24.14 -8.14 35.75
N GLN A 20 23.49 -9.21 36.19
CA GLN A 20 23.46 -10.49 35.47
C GLN A 20 22.70 -10.37 34.14
N SER A 21 21.53 -9.70 34.14
CA SER A 21 20.76 -9.46 32.92
C SER A 21 21.53 -8.61 31.90
N VAL A 22 22.20 -7.55 32.36
CA VAL A 22 23.04 -6.70 31.49
C VAL A 22 24.23 -7.49 30.93
N LYS A 23 24.80 -8.39 31.73
CA LYS A 23 25.92 -9.25 31.29
C LYS A 23 25.49 -10.27 30.24
N GLU A 24 24.29 -10.85 30.39
CA GLU A 24 23.71 -11.75 29.40
C GLU A 24 23.38 -11.04 28.08
N GLU A 25 22.79 -9.83 28.16
CA GLU A 25 22.51 -9.02 26.98
C GLU A 25 23.81 -8.58 26.28
N ASN A 26 24.85 -8.21 27.03
CA ASN A 26 26.15 -7.86 26.46
C ASN A 26 26.80 -9.07 25.76
N ASN A 27 26.77 -10.26 26.37
CA ASN A 27 27.24 -11.49 25.73
C ASN A 27 26.46 -11.82 24.45
N ARG A 28 25.15 -11.63 24.46
CA ARG A 28 24.28 -11.83 23.29
C ARG A 28 24.64 -10.87 22.17
N GLN A 29 24.84 -9.59 22.49
CA GLN A 29 25.27 -8.58 21.52
C GLN A 29 26.67 -8.87 20.96
N GLN A 30 27.61 -9.33 21.80
CA GLN A 30 28.94 -9.74 21.35
C GLN A 30 28.89 -10.94 20.39
N GLN A 31 28.03 -11.93 20.65
CA GLN A 31 27.81 -13.06 19.73
C GLN A 31 27.23 -12.61 18.39
N LEU A 32 26.24 -11.71 18.41
CA LEU A 32 25.65 -11.14 17.20
C LEU A 32 26.67 -10.32 16.39
N LEU A 33 27.51 -9.54 17.06
CA LEU A 33 28.61 -8.79 16.44
C LEU A 33 29.63 -9.74 15.78
N ALA A 34 30.03 -10.80 16.50
CA ALA A 34 30.97 -11.80 15.98
C ALA A 34 30.41 -12.54 14.76
N GLN A 35 29.12 -12.90 14.77
CA GLN A 35 28.44 -13.54 13.65
C GLN A 35 28.31 -12.60 12.44
N ASN A 36 28.00 -11.32 12.67
CA ASN A 36 27.95 -10.31 11.61
C ASN A 36 29.33 -10.07 10.97
N LEU A 37 30.42 -10.15 11.73
CA LEU A 37 31.79 -9.99 11.22
C LEU A 37 32.25 -11.11 10.28
N GLN A 38 31.53 -12.24 10.20
CA GLN A 38 31.84 -13.36 9.31
C GLN A 38 31.05 -13.34 8.00
N LEU A 39 30.01 -12.49 7.90
CA LEU A 39 29.15 -12.41 6.71
C LEU A 39 29.76 -11.50 5.62
N PRO A 40 29.43 -11.70 4.33
CA PRO A 40 29.71 -10.74 3.26
C PRO A 40 29.06 -9.37 3.53
N PRO A 41 29.59 -8.25 3.00
CA PRO A 41 29.11 -6.89 3.29
C PRO A 41 27.60 -6.70 3.05
N GLU A 42 27.04 -7.27 1.98
CA GLU A 42 25.61 -7.19 1.69
C GLU A 42 24.76 -7.95 2.72
N ALA A 43 25.20 -9.14 3.14
CA ALA A 43 24.51 -9.96 4.13
C ALA A 43 24.57 -9.35 5.54
N ARG A 44 25.62 -8.56 5.87
CA ARG A 44 25.70 -7.80 7.13
C ARG A 44 24.64 -6.71 7.22
N ILE A 45 24.43 -6.00 6.12
CA ILE A 45 23.43 -4.93 6.05
C ILE A 45 22.04 -5.53 6.22
N GLU A 46 21.76 -6.65 5.53
CA GLU A 46 20.48 -7.33 5.62
C GLU A 46 20.21 -7.90 7.02
N ALA A 47 21.19 -8.57 7.63
CA ALA A 47 21.06 -9.11 8.99
C ALA A 47 20.86 -7.99 10.04
N SER A 48 21.59 -6.89 9.91
CA SER A 48 21.43 -5.71 10.79
C SER A 48 20.04 -5.07 10.65
N LEU A 49 19.50 -4.99 9.43
CA LEU A 49 18.17 -4.44 9.19
C LEU A 49 17.08 -5.37 9.71
N GLN A 50 17.20 -6.68 9.49
CA GLN A 50 16.23 -7.66 10.01
C GLN A 50 16.20 -7.67 11.55
N HIS A 51 17.36 -7.54 12.19
CA HIS A 51 17.43 -7.44 13.65
C HIS A 51 16.72 -6.19 14.17
N GLU A 52 16.95 -5.03 13.53
CA GLU A 52 16.31 -3.77 13.92
C GLU A 52 14.80 -3.79 13.68
N ILE A 53 14.34 -4.38 12.57
CA ILE A 53 12.91 -4.60 12.31
C ILE A 53 12.28 -5.46 13.41
N THR A 54 12.94 -6.54 13.82
CA THR A 54 12.44 -7.43 14.87
C THR A 54 12.38 -6.71 16.22
N ARG A 55 13.41 -5.93 16.56
CA ARG A 55 13.46 -5.11 17.78
C ARG A 55 12.32 -4.09 17.82
N LEU A 56 12.14 -3.32 16.74
CA LEU A 56 11.07 -2.33 16.61
C LEU A 56 9.67 -2.96 16.61
N THR A 57 9.52 -4.16 16.05
CA THR A 57 8.25 -4.90 16.08
C THR A 57 7.88 -5.30 17.50
N ASN A 58 8.86 -5.75 18.30
CA ASN A 58 8.63 -6.11 19.70
C ASN A 58 8.34 -4.87 20.56
N GLU A 59 9.07 -3.76 20.39
CA GLU A 59 8.77 -2.49 21.08
C GLU A 59 7.37 -1.96 20.75
N ASN A 60 6.94 -2.09 19.49
CA ASN A 60 5.57 -1.72 19.08
C ASN A 60 4.51 -2.64 19.71
N LEU A 61 4.77 -3.94 19.83
CA LEU A 61 3.87 -4.89 20.49
C LEU A 61 3.76 -4.64 21.99
N GLU A 62 4.86 -4.27 22.66
CA GLU A 62 4.83 -3.90 24.08
C GLU A 62 4.04 -2.60 24.31
N MET A 63 4.18 -1.59 23.44
CA MET A 63 3.36 -0.38 23.52
C MET A 63 1.86 -0.62 23.33
N LEU A 64 1.47 -1.56 22.45
CA LEU A 64 0.07 -1.92 22.25
C LEU A 64 -0.55 -2.62 23.47
N ARG A 65 0.27 -3.18 24.36
CA ARG A 65 -0.16 -3.84 25.59
C ARG A 65 -0.27 -2.88 26.79
N THR A 66 0.17 -1.63 26.65
CA THR A 66 0.13 -0.64 27.73
C THR A 66 -1.25 0.01 27.81
N GLU A 67 -2.01 -0.28 28.87
CA GLU A 67 -3.37 0.23 29.08
C GLU A 67 -3.42 1.63 29.71
N ASP A 68 -2.29 2.19 30.15
CA ASP A 68 -2.21 3.54 30.74
C ASP A 68 -2.17 4.64 29.65
N PRO A 69 -3.19 5.52 29.57
CA PRO A 69 -3.26 6.59 28.57
C PRO A 69 -2.14 7.64 28.67
N THR A 70 -1.56 7.83 29.86
CA THR A 70 -0.51 8.84 30.07
C THR A 70 0.86 8.32 29.65
N ALA A 71 1.18 7.08 30.00
CA ALA A 71 2.38 6.39 29.53
C ALA A 71 2.40 6.24 28.00
N TYR A 72 1.24 5.93 27.39
CA TYR A 72 1.11 5.82 25.93
C TYR A 72 1.39 7.15 25.21
N ARG A 73 0.87 8.28 25.73
CA ARG A 73 1.15 9.61 25.15
C ARG A 73 2.63 9.97 25.25
N SER A 74 3.26 9.70 26.40
CA SER A 74 4.69 9.97 26.59
C SER A 74 5.57 9.14 25.64
N ALA A 75 5.27 7.84 25.52
CA ALA A 75 5.95 6.94 24.58
C ALA A 75 5.81 7.42 23.11
N LYS A 76 4.61 7.85 22.71
CA LYS A 76 4.36 8.38 21.36
C LYS A 76 5.16 9.65 21.06
N VAL A 77 5.30 10.56 22.04
CA VAL A 77 6.12 11.78 21.88
C VAL A 77 7.60 11.43 21.73
N ASN A 78 8.09 10.47 22.52
CA ASN A 78 9.48 10.01 22.43
C ASN A 78 9.80 9.36 21.08
N ILE A 79 8.86 8.61 20.50
CA ILE A 79 9.00 8.03 19.16
C ILE A 79 9.05 9.09 18.09
N LEU A 80 8.14 10.07 18.13
CA LEU A 80 8.13 11.18 17.17
C LEU A 80 9.45 11.96 17.23
N ARG A 81 9.99 12.21 18.42
CA ARG A 81 11.31 12.82 18.59
C ARG A 81 12.41 11.95 17.96
N ARG A 82 12.42 10.64 18.21
CA ARG A 82 13.42 9.74 17.65
C ARG A 82 13.32 9.60 16.12
N MET A 83 12.12 9.65 15.55
CA MET A 83 11.93 9.68 14.09
C MET A 83 12.53 10.95 13.47
N VAL A 84 12.38 12.10 14.12
CA VAL A 84 13.01 13.35 13.66
C VAL A 84 14.53 13.25 13.69
N ASP A 85 15.11 12.71 14.77
CA ASP A 85 16.57 12.51 14.86
C ASP A 85 17.10 11.55 13.78
N LEU A 86 16.36 10.48 13.49
CA LEU A 86 16.66 9.52 12.42
C LEU A 86 16.61 10.18 11.03
N MET A 87 15.63 11.03 10.77
CA MET A 87 15.57 11.78 9.51
C MET A 87 16.77 12.71 9.34
N GLU A 88 17.21 13.38 10.41
CA GLU A 88 18.41 14.23 10.37
C GLU A 88 19.69 13.41 10.12
N GLN A 89 19.79 12.22 10.72
CA GLN A 89 20.89 11.28 10.46
C GLN A 89 20.91 10.78 9.02
N LEU A 90 19.75 10.44 8.45
CA LEU A 90 19.64 10.04 7.04
C LEU A 90 20.09 11.17 6.09
N GLU A 91 19.73 12.41 6.38
CA GLU A 91 20.17 13.56 5.58
C GLU A 91 21.70 13.75 5.65
N LYS A 92 22.30 13.55 6.83
CA LYS A 92 23.77 13.57 7.01
C LYS A 92 24.46 12.43 6.26
N GLN A 93 23.88 11.22 6.28
CA GLN A 93 24.39 10.08 5.53
C GLN A 93 24.31 10.31 4.01
N ASP A 94 23.21 10.86 3.49
CA ASP A 94 23.07 11.16 2.06
C ASP A 94 24.11 12.19 1.59
N LYS A 95 24.35 13.24 2.40
CA LYS A 95 25.44 14.21 2.16
C LYS A 95 26.81 13.53 2.11
N THR A 96 27.04 12.53 2.96
CA THR A 96 28.30 11.77 3.03
C THR A 96 28.47 10.85 1.81
N ILE A 97 27.41 10.15 1.40
CA ILE A 97 27.39 9.31 0.19
C ILE A 97 27.69 10.15 -1.06
N ARG A 98 27.11 11.34 -1.18
CA ARG A 98 27.40 12.27 -2.29
C ARG A 98 28.88 12.68 -2.32
N LYS A 99 29.51 12.92 -1.16
CA LYS A 99 30.95 13.24 -1.06
C LYS A 99 31.82 12.04 -1.47
N LEU A 100 31.52 10.85 -0.97
CA LEU A 100 32.26 9.62 -1.30
C LEU A 100 32.13 9.26 -2.79
N LYS A 101 30.94 9.39 -3.39
CA LYS A 101 30.74 9.22 -4.84
C LYS A 101 31.57 10.21 -5.66
N LYS A 102 31.67 11.47 -5.23
CA LYS A 102 32.54 12.46 -5.88
C LYS A 102 34.01 12.05 -5.78
N GLN A 103 34.48 11.59 -4.61
CA GLN A 103 35.85 11.12 -4.43
C GLN A 103 36.16 9.88 -5.27
N LEU A 104 35.28 8.87 -5.29
CA LEU A 104 35.43 7.67 -6.14
C LEU A 104 35.54 8.01 -7.63
N LYS A 105 34.79 9.02 -8.10
CA LYS A 105 34.88 9.50 -9.49
C LYS A 105 36.24 10.14 -9.80
N VAL A 106 36.82 10.86 -8.85
CA VAL A 106 38.16 11.46 -8.97
C VAL A 106 39.24 10.38 -8.94
N PHE A 107 39.13 9.39 -8.04
CA PHE A 107 40.08 8.27 -7.96
C PHE A 107 40.03 7.37 -9.19
N SER A 108 38.85 7.03 -9.71
CA SER A 108 38.72 6.26 -10.96
C SER A 108 39.35 6.98 -12.14
N LYS A 109 39.23 8.31 -12.20
CA LYS A 109 39.87 9.13 -13.22
C LYS A 109 41.40 9.11 -13.12
N LYS A 110 41.95 9.21 -11.90
CA LYS A 110 43.40 9.08 -11.65
C LYS A 110 43.96 7.69 -11.95
N ILE A 111 43.21 6.63 -11.68
CA ILE A 111 43.61 5.25 -12.02
C ILE A 111 43.66 5.06 -13.54
N GLY A 112 42.69 5.61 -14.28
CA GLY A 112 42.70 5.61 -15.74
C GLY A 112 43.84 6.45 -16.34
N GLU A 113 44.31 7.48 -15.64
CA GLU A 113 45.42 8.35 -16.07
C GLU A 113 46.82 7.77 -15.74
N MET A 114 46.93 6.83 -14.79
CA MET A 114 48.21 6.17 -14.41
C MET A 114 48.43 4.80 -15.05
N GLY A 115 47.43 4.21 -15.70
CA GLY A 115 47.52 2.90 -16.35
C GLY A 115 48.17 2.93 -17.73
N ALA A 116 49.48 3.21 -17.80
CA ALA A 116 50.31 2.94 -18.97
C ALA A 116 51.17 1.69 -18.70
N GLY A 117 50.90 0.58 -19.39
CA GLY A 117 51.85 -0.53 -19.57
C GLY A 117 51.30 -1.96 -19.33
N HIS A 118 51.04 -2.68 -20.44
CA HIS A 118 51.13 -4.15 -20.72
C HIS A 118 50.52 -5.15 -19.70
N VAL A 119 49.80 -6.21 -20.09
CA VAL A 119 50.16 -7.32 -21.00
C VAL A 119 48.90 -7.97 -21.61
N GLU A 120 49.10 -8.48 -22.82
CA GLU A 120 48.23 -9.23 -23.72
C GLU A 120 47.53 -10.46 -23.10
N THR A 121 46.28 -10.73 -23.52
CA THR A 121 45.88 -12.10 -23.90
C THR A 121 44.80 -12.05 -24.99
N ILE A 122 45.03 -12.87 -26.02
CA ILE A 122 44.50 -12.84 -27.37
C ILE A 122 43.07 -13.42 -27.46
N SER A 123 42.23 -12.84 -28.31
CA SER A 123 41.20 -13.56 -29.09
C SER A 123 40.86 -12.76 -30.36
N PRO A 124 41.04 -13.33 -31.56
CA PRO A 124 40.92 -12.58 -32.82
C PRO A 124 39.51 -12.70 -33.42
N GLY A 125 38.94 -11.55 -33.79
CA GLY A 125 37.83 -11.52 -34.73
C GLY A 125 36.87 -10.36 -34.52
N GLN A 126 37.16 -9.19 -35.11
CA GLN A 126 36.32 -8.56 -36.13
C GLN A 126 36.78 -7.12 -36.43
N MET A 127 36.98 -6.92 -37.74
CA MET A 127 37.07 -5.72 -38.56
C MET A 127 36.81 -4.35 -37.90
N VAL A 128 37.84 -3.50 -37.99
CA VAL A 128 37.87 -2.04 -38.19
C VAL A 128 36.56 -1.29 -37.93
N GLU A 129 36.40 -0.76 -36.72
CA GLU A 129 35.48 0.32 -36.42
C GLU A 129 36.30 1.63 -36.36
N GLU A 130 36.00 2.56 -37.26
CA GLU A 130 36.57 3.91 -37.23
C GLU A 130 36.43 4.51 -35.83
N THR A 131 37.54 5.03 -35.30
CA THR A 131 37.61 5.62 -33.97
C THR A 131 36.87 6.96 -33.92
N VAL A 132 35.55 6.91 -33.83
CA VAL A 132 34.75 8.04 -33.35
C VAL A 132 35.07 8.19 -31.87
N ARG A 133 35.91 9.17 -31.54
CA ARG A 133 36.19 9.55 -30.14
C ARG A 133 34.84 9.72 -29.42
N PRO A 134 34.58 9.01 -28.30
CA PRO A 134 33.36 9.23 -27.54
C PRO A 134 33.45 10.62 -26.93
N VAL A 135 32.86 11.59 -27.62
CA VAL A 135 32.58 12.91 -27.05
C VAL A 135 31.59 12.64 -25.92
N ASN A 136 32.08 12.67 -24.69
CA ASN A 136 31.23 12.63 -23.51
C ASN A 136 30.48 13.97 -23.46
N ILE A 137 29.33 14.02 -24.13
CA ILE A 137 28.39 15.13 -24.03
C ILE A 137 27.79 15.03 -22.61
N PRO A 138 28.09 15.95 -21.68
CA PRO A 138 27.39 15.98 -20.41
C PRO A 138 25.91 16.22 -20.70
N ARG A 139 25.07 15.19 -20.50
CA ARG A 139 23.61 15.34 -20.57
C ARG A 139 23.22 16.34 -19.48
N ARG A 140 22.84 17.56 -19.88
CA ARG A 140 22.15 18.50 -18.97
C ARG A 140 20.94 17.76 -18.39
N GLU A 141 20.73 17.88 -17.08
CA GLU A 141 19.44 17.48 -16.49
C GLU A 141 18.35 18.24 -17.26
N LYS A 142 17.57 17.52 -18.05
CA LYS A 142 16.47 18.12 -18.79
C LYS A 142 15.39 18.44 -17.77
N ASP A 143 15.00 19.71 -17.68
CA ASP A 143 13.79 20.09 -16.96
C ASP A 143 12.59 19.57 -17.77
N PHE A 144 12.06 18.42 -17.36
CA PHE A 144 10.96 17.77 -18.05
C PHE A 144 9.67 18.53 -17.76
N GLN A 145 8.98 18.93 -18.82
CA GLN A 145 7.70 19.65 -18.75
C GLN A 145 6.53 18.75 -18.32
N GLY A 146 6.78 17.51 -17.90
CA GLY A 146 5.79 16.54 -17.42
C GLY A 146 4.75 16.07 -18.47
N MET A 147 5.07 16.16 -19.76
CA MET A 147 4.21 15.73 -20.86
C MET A 147 4.73 14.45 -21.50
N LEU A 148 3.82 13.61 -22.00
CA LEU A 148 4.18 12.38 -22.73
C LEU A 148 3.65 12.45 -24.17
N GLU A 149 4.57 12.48 -25.12
CA GLU A 149 4.23 12.38 -26.53
C GLU A 149 4.00 10.92 -26.94
N TYR A 150 2.96 10.70 -27.75
CA TYR A 150 2.76 9.45 -28.48
C TYR A 150 2.32 9.75 -29.92
N LYS A 151 2.66 8.85 -30.85
CA LYS A 151 2.22 8.96 -32.25
C LYS A 151 0.77 8.52 -32.39
N LYS A 152 -0.01 9.17 -33.27
CA LYS A 152 -1.43 8.84 -33.49
C LYS A 152 -1.65 7.36 -33.86
N GLU A 153 -0.74 6.78 -34.67
CA GLU A 153 -0.76 5.37 -35.05
C GLU A 153 -0.58 4.37 -33.89
N ASP A 154 0.00 4.82 -32.77
CA ASP A 154 0.26 3.97 -31.60
C ASP A 154 -0.80 4.12 -30.49
N GLU A 155 -1.84 4.95 -30.67
CA GLU A 155 -2.88 5.19 -29.64
C GLU A 155 -3.53 3.89 -29.17
N LEU A 156 -3.87 3.00 -30.11
CA LEU A 156 -4.48 1.71 -29.77
C LEU A 156 -3.53 0.83 -28.95
N LYS A 157 -2.22 0.88 -29.24
CA LYS A 157 -1.20 0.13 -28.47
C LYS A 157 -1.01 0.73 -27.09
N LEU A 158 -0.98 2.06 -26.99
CA LEU A 158 -0.90 2.78 -25.71
C LEU A 158 -2.04 2.35 -24.79
N VAL A 159 -3.28 2.47 -25.27
CA VAL A 159 -4.47 2.13 -24.48
C VAL A 159 -4.53 0.63 -24.18
N LYS A 160 -4.14 -0.23 -25.13
CA LYS A 160 -4.05 -1.67 -24.90
C LYS A 160 -3.10 -2.01 -23.74
N ASN A 161 -1.88 -1.47 -23.76
CA ASN A 161 -0.86 -1.79 -22.77
C ASN A 161 -1.15 -1.15 -21.41
N LEU A 162 -1.68 0.08 -21.42
CA LEU A 162 -1.94 0.86 -20.22
C LEU A 162 -3.26 0.50 -19.54
N ILE A 163 -4.23 -0.06 -20.28
CA ILE A 163 -5.57 -0.37 -19.76
C ILE A 163 -5.92 -1.85 -19.89
N LEU A 164 -5.90 -2.39 -21.11
CA LEU A 164 -6.47 -3.72 -21.36
C LEU A 164 -5.58 -4.87 -20.88
N GLU A 165 -4.25 -4.71 -20.94
CA GLU A 165 -3.27 -5.73 -20.58
C GLU A 165 -2.48 -5.38 -19.31
N LEU A 166 -2.78 -4.24 -18.68
CA LEU A 166 -2.16 -3.84 -17.45
C LEU A 166 -2.57 -4.78 -16.31
N LYS A 167 -1.58 -5.29 -15.57
CA LYS A 167 -1.80 -6.10 -14.37
C LYS A 167 -1.98 -5.19 -13.16
N PRO A 168 -3.10 -5.25 -12.43
CA PRO A 168 -3.33 -4.41 -11.24
C PRO A 168 -2.23 -4.52 -10.17
N ARG A 169 -1.59 -5.70 -10.06
CA ARG A 169 -0.53 -6.00 -9.09
C ARG A 169 0.90 -5.80 -9.62
N GLY A 170 1.10 -5.02 -10.69
CA GLY A 170 2.45 -4.73 -11.20
C GLY A 170 3.27 -3.91 -10.19
N VAL A 171 4.57 -4.19 -10.06
CA VAL A 171 5.46 -3.50 -9.09
C VAL A 171 5.40 -1.98 -9.23
N ALA A 172 5.40 -1.47 -10.46
CA ALA A 172 5.34 -0.02 -10.73
C ALA A 172 4.00 0.62 -10.33
N VAL A 173 2.87 -0.08 -10.51
CA VAL A 173 1.54 0.43 -10.14
C VAL A 173 1.27 0.35 -8.65
N ASN A 174 1.92 -0.58 -7.93
CA ASN A 174 1.88 -0.63 -6.47
C ASN A 174 2.75 0.47 -5.83
N LEU A 175 3.86 0.85 -6.48
CA LEU A 175 4.74 1.91 -5.98
C LEU A 175 4.11 3.30 -6.10
N ILE A 176 3.36 3.54 -7.19
CA ILE A 176 2.67 4.81 -7.44
C ILE A 176 1.18 4.52 -7.74
N PRO A 177 0.32 4.56 -6.72
CA PRO A 177 -1.12 4.41 -6.91
C PRO A 177 -1.66 5.48 -7.87
N GLY A 178 -2.47 5.04 -8.84
CA GLY A 178 -3.00 5.94 -9.88
C GLY A 178 -2.04 6.24 -11.04
N LEU A 179 -0.89 5.56 -11.15
CA LEU A 179 0.07 5.77 -12.24
C LEU A 179 -0.56 5.76 -13.65
N PRO A 180 -1.46 4.82 -14.02
CA PRO A 180 -2.14 4.85 -15.31
C PRO A 180 -2.89 6.15 -15.56
N ALA A 181 -3.60 6.67 -14.56
CA ALA A 181 -4.30 7.95 -14.64
C ALA A 181 -3.35 9.12 -14.89
N TYR A 182 -2.21 9.16 -14.20
CA TYR A 182 -1.20 10.19 -14.42
C TYR A 182 -0.60 10.10 -15.83
N ILE A 183 -0.26 8.90 -16.32
CA ILE A 183 0.26 8.71 -17.68
C ILE A 183 -0.75 9.17 -18.73
N LEU A 184 -2.02 8.80 -18.58
CA LEU A 184 -3.11 9.26 -19.45
C LEU A 184 -3.23 10.78 -19.46
N PHE A 185 -3.18 11.41 -18.28
CA PHE A 185 -3.24 12.86 -18.17
C PHE A 185 -2.00 13.56 -18.77
N MET A 186 -0.81 13.00 -18.62
CA MET A 186 0.40 13.54 -19.26
C MET A 186 0.36 13.43 -20.80
N CYS A 187 -0.26 12.37 -21.34
CA CYS A 187 -0.53 12.24 -22.77
C CYS A 187 -1.58 13.24 -23.26
N LEU A 188 -2.63 13.44 -22.47
CA LEU A 188 -3.67 14.43 -22.74
C LEU A 188 -3.11 15.84 -22.72
N ARG A 189 -2.26 16.17 -21.75
CA ARG A 189 -1.61 17.48 -21.66
C ARG A 189 -0.72 17.77 -22.86
N HIS A 190 -0.03 16.76 -23.39
CA HIS A 190 0.70 16.92 -24.64
C HIS A 190 -0.25 17.22 -25.82
N ALA A 191 -1.39 16.54 -25.92
CA ALA A 191 -2.37 16.79 -26.98
C ALA A 191 -2.98 18.20 -26.89
N ASP A 192 -3.26 18.67 -25.66
CA ASP A 192 -3.64 20.06 -25.39
C ASP A 192 -2.53 21.03 -25.80
N TYR A 193 -1.28 20.79 -25.38
CA TYR A 193 -0.14 21.66 -25.69
C TYR A 193 0.10 21.89 -27.18
N VAL A 194 -0.06 20.84 -28.02
CA VAL A 194 0.06 20.97 -29.48
C VAL A 194 -1.24 21.44 -30.16
N ASN A 195 -2.27 21.77 -29.38
CA ASN A 195 -3.57 22.24 -29.83
C ASN A 195 -4.27 21.28 -30.81
N ASP A 196 -4.20 19.97 -30.56
CA ASP A 196 -4.78 18.91 -31.39
C ASP A 196 -6.07 18.37 -30.75
N ASP A 197 -7.19 19.02 -31.07
CA ASP A 197 -8.51 18.72 -30.53
C ASP A 197 -8.98 17.30 -30.90
N GLN A 198 -8.62 16.82 -32.10
CA GLN A 198 -8.92 15.47 -32.54
C GLN A 198 -8.17 14.43 -31.71
N LYS A 199 -6.90 14.67 -31.38
CA LYS A 199 -6.09 13.79 -30.51
C LYS A 199 -6.61 13.76 -29.08
N VAL A 200 -7.12 14.90 -28.58
CA VAL A 200 -7.80 14.96 -27.27
C VAL A 200 -9.06 14.09 -27.27
N ARG A 201 -9.94 14.26 -28.26
CA ARG A 201 -11.21 13.50 -28.34
C ARG A 201 -10.99 12.00 -28.49
N THR A 202 -10.08 11.60 -29.37
CA THR A 202 -9.76 10.18 -29.62
C THR A 202 -9.16 9.52 -28.39
N LEU A 203 -8.15 10.14 -27.75
CA LEU A 203 -7.55 9.62 -26.52
C LEU A 203 -8.58 9.41 -25.39
N LEU A 204 -9.42 10.41 -25.10
CA LEU A 204 -10.43 10.33 -24.05
C LEU A 204 -11.46 9.25 -24.35
N THR A 205 -11.94 9.19 -25.61
CA THR A 205 -12.91 8.17 -26.06
C THR A 205 -12.32 6.77 -25.96
N SER A 206 -11.10 6.56 -26.47
CA SER A 206 -10.37 5.28 -26.42
C SER A 206 -10.13 4.83 -24.97
N THR A 207 -9.80 5.76 -24.08
CA THR A 207 -9.62 5.52 -22.64
C THR A 207 -10.93 5.05 -22.00
N ILE A 208 -12.01 5.82 -22.13
CA ILE A 208 -13.33 5.51 -21.57
C ILE A 208 -13.82 4.15 -22.05
N ASN A 209 -13.73 3.90 -23.36
CA ASN A 209 -14.18 2.64 -23.96
C ASN A 209 -13.35 1.44 -23.50
N SER A 210 -12.06 1.64 -23.28
CA SER A 210 -11.18 0.56 -22.80
C SER A 210 -11.38 0.23 -21.34
N ILE A 211 -11.64 1.22 -20.49
CA ILE A 211 -12.06 1.02 -19.09
C ILE A 211 -13.39 0.25 -19.05
N LYS A 212 -14.39 0.68 -19.84
CA LYS A 212 -15.66 -0.06 -19.97
C LYS A 212 -15.43 -1.50 -20.46
N LYS A 213 -14.52 -1.71 -21.41
CA LYS A 213 -14.20 -3.03 -21.96
C LYS A 213 -13.57 -3.97 -20.92
N ILE A 214 -12.60 -3.50 -20.13
CA ILE A 214 -11.96 -4.34 -19.11
C ILE A 214 -12.94 -4.67 -17.98
N LEU A 215 -13.80 -3.73 -17.58
CA LEU A 215 -14.84 -3.94 -16.57
C LEU A 215 -15.98 -4.84 -17.06
N LYS A 216 -16.26 -4.88 -18.36
CA LYS A 216 -17.16 -5.88 -18.93
C LYS A 216 -16.54 -7.28 -18.92
N LYS A 217 -15.22 -7.39 -19.11
CA LYS A 217 -14.50 -8.67 -19.18
C LYS A 217 -14.15 -9.25 -17.82
N ARG A 218 -13.83 -8.40 -16.85
CA ARG A 218 -13.34 -8.75 -15.51
C ARG A 218 -14.15 -8.05 -14.42
N GLY A 219 -15.45 -7.90 -14.68
CA GLY A 219 -16.38 -7.16 -13.85
C GLY A 219 -16.72 -7.79 -12.51
N ASP A 220 -16.49 -9.09 -12.40
CA ASP A 220 -16.74 -9.87 -11.19
C ASP A 220 -15.49 -10.01 -10.32
N ASP A 221 -14.33 -9.53 -10.81
CA ASP A 221 -13.08 -9.50 -10.06
C ASP A 221 -12.94 -8.19 -9.28
N PHE A 222 -13.14 -8.27 -7.96
CA PHE A 222 -13.08 -7.14 -7.04
C PHE A 222 -11.79 -6.32 -7.21
N GLU A 223 -10.65 -6.97 -7.40
CA GLU A 223 -9.36 -6.26 -7.51
C GLU A 223 -9.30 -5.42 -8.78
N THR A 224 -9.70 -5.98 -9.92
CA THR A 224 -9.77 -5.23 -11.18
C THR A 224 -10.76 -4.07 -11.09
N VAL A 225 -11.94 -4.27 -10.49
CA VAL A 225 -12.96 -3.20 -10.37
C VAL A 225 -12.47 -2.10 -9.43
N SER A 226 -11.91 -2.45 -8.27
CA SER A 226 -11.33 -1.49 -7.32
C SER A 226 -10.20 -0.68 -7.96
N PHE A 227 -9.31 -1.34 -8.69
CA PHE A 227 -8.18 -0.70 -9.37
C PHE A 227 -8.65 0.33 -10.40
N TRP A 228 -9.63 -0.01 -11.23
CA TRP A 228 -10.15 0.90 -12.25
C TRP A 228 -11.04 1.99 -11.69
N LEU A 229 -11.74 1.76 -10.57
CA LEU A 229 -12.44 2.83 -9.85
C LEU A 229 -11.45 3.89 -9.37
N SER A 230 -10.39 3.46 -8.67
CA SER A 230 -9.35 4.36 -8.16
C SER A 230 -8.68 5.17 -9.29
N ASN A 231 -8.29 4.50 -10.39
CA ASN A 231 -7.68 5.18 -11.53
C ASN A 231 -8.64 6.12 -12.26
N THR A 232 -9.92 5.77 -12.38
CA THR A 232 -10.93 6.66 -13.00
C THR A 232 -11.14 7.91 -12.16
N CYS A 233 -11.27 7.77 -10.84
CA CYS A 233 -11.36 8.91 -9.92
C CYS A 233 -10.09 9.76 -9.97
N ARG A 234 -8.90 9.14 -9.95
CA ARG A 234 -7.63 9.86 -10.06
C ARG A 234 -7.52 10.65 -11.37
N PHE A 235 -7.94 10.05 -12.49
CA PHE A 235 -7.92 10.73 -13.78
C PHE A 235 -8.88 11.92 -13.81
N LEU A 236 -10.08 11.76 -13.26
CA LEU A 236 -11.03 12.86 -13.05
C LEU A 236 -10.46 13.96 -12.15
N HIS A 237 -9.76 13.60 -11.07
CA HIS A 237 -9.08 14.55 -10.19
C HIS A 237 -7.99 15.32 -10.92
N CYS A 238 -7.19 14.67 -11.76
CA CYS A 238 -6.21 15.37 -12.60
C CYS A 238 -6.89 16.37 -13.56
N LEU A 239 -7.98 15.97 -14.21
CA LEU A 239 -8.73 16.86 -15.10
C LEU A 239 -9.32 18.08 -14.39
N LYS A 240 -9.63 17.98 -13.09
CA LYS A 240 -10.09 19.11 -12.25
C LYS A 240 -8.90 19.94 -11.78
N GLN A 241 -7.91 19.30 -11.15
CA GLN A 241 -6.76 19.95 -10.55
C GLN A 241 -5.96 20.81 -11.54
N TYR A 242 -5.89 20.35 -12.80
CA TYR A 242 -5.13 20.98 -13.87
C TYR A 242 -6.04 21.60 -14.95
N SER A 243 -7.30 21.91 -14.64
CA SER A 243 -8.20 22.56 -15.62
C SER A 243 -7.90 24.04 -15.85
N GLY A 244 -7.09 24.67 -15.00
CA GLY A 244 -6.93 26.13 -14.96
C GLY A 244 -8.03 26.86 -14.18
N ASP A 245 -8.97 26.12 -13.56
CA ASP A 245 -10.01 26.70 -12.72
C ASP A 245 -9.49 26.92 -11.28
N GLU A 246 -9.53 28.16 -10.83
CA GLU A 246 -9.06 28.59 -9.51
C GLU A 246 -9.69 27.79 -8.35
N SER A 247 -10.93 27.30 -8.54
CA SER A 247 -11.64 26.52 -7.53
C SER A 247 -10.93 25.19 -7.21
N PHE A 248 -10.25 24.59 -8.19
CA PHE A 248 -9.51 23.34 -8.06
C PHE A 248 -8.01 23.54 -7.82
N MET A 249 -7.49 24.75 -8.00
CA MET A 249 -6.06 25.07 -7.86
C MET A 249 -5.64 25.46 -6.44
N LYS A 250 -6.58 25.54 -5.48
CA LYS A 250 -6.34 26.03 -4.10
C LYS A 250 -5.21 25.32 -3.35
N HIS A 251 -4.95 24.06 -3.68
CA HIS A 251 -3.91 23.25 -3.04
C HIS A 251 -2.73 22.94 -3.97
N ASN A 252 -2.69 23.54 -5.15
CA ASN A 252 -1.59 23.35 -6.08
C ASN A 252 -0.35 24.14 -5.64
N THR A 253 0.81 23.55 -5.85
CA THR A 253 2.09 24.27 -5.83
C THR A 253 2.24 25.14 -7.09
N PRO A 254 3.12 26.16 -7.08
CA PRO A 254 3.39 26.96 -8.28
C PRO A 254 3.75 26.11 -9.50
N LYS A 255 4.61 25.10 -9.32
CA LYS A 255 5.00 24.19 -10.40
C LYS A 255 3.85 23.30 -10.91
N GLN A 256 2.87 22.99 -10.07
CA GLN A 256 1.67 22.27 -10.51
C GLN A 256 0.76 23.18 -11.34
N ASN A 257 0.69 24.47 -11.03
CA ASN A 257 -0.08 25.43 -11.82
C ASN A 257 0.48 25.59 -13.24
N ASP A 258 1.79 25.51 -13.40
CA ASP A 258 2.46 25.50 -14.72
C ASP A 258 2.05 24.31 -15.60
N HIS A 259 1.41 23.28 -15.04
CA HIS A 259 0.96 22.09 -15.75
C HIS A 259 -0.55 22.09 -16.06
N CYS A 260 -1.25 23.21 -15.87
CA CYS A 260 -2.64 23.32 -16.27
C CYS A 260 -2.80 23.20 -17.80
N LEU A 261 -3.95 22.68 -18.21
CA LEU A 261 -4.37 22.73 -19.61
C LEU A 261 -4.56 24.19 -20.03
N SER A 262 -4.27 24.46 -21.30
CA SER A 262 -4.15 25.81 -21.83
C SER A 262 -5.12 26.10 -22.98
N ASN A 263 -5.51 25.07 -23.75
CA ASN A 263 -6.27 25.27 -24.99
C ASN A 263 -7.71 24.74 -24.90
N PHE A 264 -7.98 23.66 -24.18
CA PHE A 264 -9.29 23.00 -24.18
C PHE A 264 -9.95 22.95 -22.79
N ASP A 265 -11.23 23.34 -22.71
CA ASP A 265 -12.07 22.99 -21.57
C ASP A 265 -12.69 21.60 -21.76
N LEU A 266 -12.47 20.75 -20.77
CA LEU A 266 -12.89 19.35 -20.77
C LEU A 266 -14.06 19.08 -19.81
N ALA A 267 -14.89 20.09 -19.51
CA ALA A 267 -16.04 19.99 -18.60
C ALA A 267 -16.97 18.81 -18.92
N GLU A 268 -17.34 18.64 -20.19
CA GLU A 268 -18.21 17.54 -20.62
C GLU A 268 -17.55 16.18 -20.39
N TYR A 269 -16.26 16.04 -20.69
CA TYR A 269 -15.52 14.81 -20.41
C TYR A 269 -15.37 14.54 -18.91
N ARG A 270 -15.25 15.58 -18.07
CA ARG A 270 -15.28 15.43 -16.60
C ARG A 270 -16.62 14.84 -16.15
N GLN A 271 -17.74 15.26 -16.72
CA GLN A 271 -19.06 14.69 -16.43
C GLN A 271 -19.13 13.21 -16.86
N VAL A 272 -18.73 12.89 -18.09
CA VAL A 272 -18.74 11.50 -18.60
C VAL A 272 -17.88 10.57 -17.75
N LEU A 273 -16.71 11.03 -17.28
CA LEU A 273 -15.86 10.26 -16.37
C LEU A 273 -16.45 10.12 -14.97
N SER A 274 -17.18 11.13 -14.48
CA SER A 274 -17.92 11.06 -13.23
C SER A 274 -19.03 10.00 -13.31
N ASP A 275 -19.81 10.00 -14.39
CA ASP A 275 -20.85 9.00 -14.63
C ASP A 275 -20.27 7.59 -14.77
N LEU A 276 -19.13 7.47 -15.45
CA LEU A 276 -18.37 6.22 -15.48
C LEU A 276 -17.98 5.78 -14.08
N ALA A 277 -17.36 6.64 -13.27
CA ALA A 277 -16.95 6.32 -11.90
C ALA A 277 -18.12 5.83 -11.03
N ILE A 278 -19.32 6.42 -11.18
CA ILE A 278 -20.54 5.96 -10.51
C ILE A 278 -20.90 4.53 -10.94
N GLN A 279 -20.84 4.21 -12.24
CA GLN A 279 -21.10 2.86 -12.74
C GLN A 279 -20.10 1.83 -12.19
N ILE A 280 -18.80 2.19 -12.14
CA ILE A 280 -17.76 1.32 -11.57
C ILE A 280 -18.00 1.12 -10.07
N TYR A 281 -18.36 2.18 -9.33
CA TYR A 281 -18.69 2.09 -7.91
C TYR A 281 -19.87 1.13 -7.67
N GLN A 282 -20.95 1.24 -8.44
CA GLN A 282 -22.10 0.34 -8.33
C GLN A 282 -21.70 -1.12 -8.62
N GLN A 283 -20.83 -1.33 -9.60
CA GLN A 283 -20.29 -2.66 -9.91
C GLN A 283 -19.40 -3.19 -8.77
N LEU A 284 -18.59 -2.34 -8.15
CA LEU A 284 -17.75 -2.69 -7.00
C LEU A 284 -18.62 -3.20 -5.84
N ILE A 285 -19.68 -2.47 -5.48
CA ILE A 285 -20.60 -2.86 -4.41
C ILE A 285 -21.24 -4.21 -4.70
N LYS A 286 -21.72 -4.44 -5.93
CA LYS A 286 -22.30 -5.73 -6.34
C LYS A 286 -21.31 -6.89 -6.23
N CYS A 287 -20.07 -6.66 -6.67
CA CYS A 287 -19.00 -7.65 -6.55
C CYS A 287 -18.75 -8.01 -5.08
N MET A 288 -18.60 -7.00 -4.22
CA MET A 288 -18.36 -7.24 -2.80
C MET A 288 -19.57 -7.88 -2.09
N GLU A 289 -20.79 -7.50 -2.47
CA GLU A 289 -22.04 -8.12 -2.00
C GLU A 289 -22.06 -9.61 -2.33
N SER A 290 -21.77 -9.97 -3.59
CA SER A 290 -21.76 -11.38 -4.03
C SER A 290 -20.76 -12.24 -3.25
N ILE A 291 -19.64 -11.65 -2.82
CA ILE A 291 -18.62 -12.32 -2.01
C ILE A 291 -19.06 -12.46 -0.54
N LEU A 292 -19.67 -11.42 0.04
CA LEU A 292 -20.09 -11.42 1.44
C LEU A 292 -21.38 -12.20 1.70
N GLN A 293 -22.31 -12.20 0.76
CA GLN A 293 -23.64 -12.80 0.92
C GLN A 293 -23.62 -14.22 1.51
N PRO A 294 -22.83 -15.19 1.00
CA PRO A 294 -22.80 -16.54 1.58
C PRO A 294 -22.18 -16.58 2.99
N MET A 295 -21.37 -15.58 3.36
CA MET A 295 -20.74 -15.49 4.68
C MET A 295 -21.69 -14.92 5.74
N ILE A 296 -22.58 -13.99 5.37
CA ILE A 296 -23.36 -13.20 6.33
C ILE A 296 -24.25 -14.08 7.19
N VAL A 297 -25.08 -14.94 6.60
CA VAL A 297 -26.04 -15.76 7.38
C VAL A 297 -25.29 -16.74 8.28
N SER A 298 -24.31 -17.44 7.73
CA SER A 298 -23.49 -18.40 8.47
C SER A 298 -22.75 -17.73 9.63
N GLY A 299 -22.06 -16.61 9.38
CA GLY A 299 -21.23 -15.93 10.38
C GLY A 299 -22.03 -15.10 11.39
N MET A 300 -23.13 -14.46 10.98
CA MET A 300 -23.90 -13.57 11.86
C MET A 300 -24.97 -14.30 12.65
N LEU A 301 -25.57 -15.37 12.11
CA LEU A 301 -26.74 -16.04 12.71
C LEU A 301 -26.46 -17.50 13.09
N GLU A 302 -25.85 -18.29 12.20
CA GLU A 302 -25.80 -19.75 12.39
C GLU A 302 -24.68 -20.19 13.34
N HIS A 303 -23.50 -19.57 13.24
CA HIS A 303 -22.33 -19.92 14.05
C HIS A 303 -22.46 -19.43 15.51
N GLU A 304 -22.68 -20.36 16.45
CA GLU A 304 -22.76 -20.06 17.88
C GLU A 304 -21.37 -19.90 18.51
N THR A 305 -21.02 -18.67 18.91
CA THR A 305 -19.78 -18.37 19.65
C THR A 305 -19.94 -18.48 21.17
N ILE A 306 -21.17 -18.38 21.69
CA ILE A 306 -21.46 -18.32 23.12
C ILE A 306 -21.81 -19.72 23.64
N GLN A 307 -20.84 -20.40 24.27
CA GLN A 307 -21.10 -21.66 24.97
C GLN A 307 -21.89 -21.41 26.26
N GLY A 308 -22.99 -22.16 26.46
CA GLY A 308 -23.75 -22.19 27.73
C GLY A 308 -25.01 -21.34 27.80
N VAL A 309 -25.38 -20.63 26.72
CA VAL A 309 -26.60 -19.79 26.67
C VAL A 309 -27.76 -20.45 25.91
N SER A 310 -27.50 -21.56 25.21
CA SER A 310 -28.54 -22.38 24.60
C SER A 310 -29.39 -23.02 25.70
N GLY A 311 -30.62 -22.55 25.87
CA GLY A 311 -31.59 -23.12 26.81
C GLY A 311 -31.71 -24.64 26.63
N VAL A 312 -31.98 -25.32 27.75
CA VAL A 312 -32.14 -26.79 27.91
C VAL A 312 -32.66 -27.45 26.63
N LYS A 313 -31.75 -28.10 25.87
CA LYS A 313 -32.16 -29.02 24.81
C LYS A 313 -32.99 -30.14 25.47
N PRO A 314 -34.12 -30.56 24.90
CA PRO A 314 -34.84 -31.74 25.38
C PRO A 314 -33.85 -32.90 25.48
N THR A 315 -33.87 -33.57 26.64
CA THR A 315 -33.02 -34.70 26.98
C THR A 315 -33.08 -35.76 25.87
N GLY A 316 -31.98 -35.90 25.10
CA GLY A 316 -31.87 -36.97 24.10
C GLY A 316 -30.85 -36.74 22.98
N LEU A 317 -30.57 -35.51 22.55
CA LEU A 317 -29.61 -35.25 21.45
C LEU A 317 -28.35 -34.53 21.93
N ARG A 318 -27.46 -35.29 22.57
CA ARG A 318 -26.07 -34.87 22.80
C ARG A 318 -25.31 -34.98 21.48
N LYS A 319 -25.47 -34.01 20.57
CA LYS A 319 -24.48 -33.81 19.51
C LYS A 319 -23.17 -33.41 20.19
N ARG A 320 -22.17 -34.28 20.09
CA ARG A 320 -20.79 -34.01 20.49
C ARG A 320 -20.39 -32.64 19.94
N THR A 321 -19.87 -31.79 20.81
CA THR A 321 -19.07 -30.62 20.43
C THR A 321 -17.86 -31.13 19.66
N SER A 322 -17.93 -31.12 18.33
CA SER A 322 -16.76 -31.31 17.49
C SER A 322 -15.92 -30.05 17.58
N SER A 323 -14.74 -30.15 18.18
CA SER A 323 -13.67 -29.17 18.14
C SER A 323 -12.94 -29.13 16.78
N ILE A 324 -13.65 -29.48 15.72
CA ILE A 324 -13.19 -29.38 14.35
C ILE A 324 -14.16 -28.40 13.72
N ALA A 325 -13.67 -27.20 13.43
CA ALA A 325 -14.37 -26.27 12.57
C ALA A 325 -14.74 -27.06 11.31
N ASP A 326 -16.03 -27.18 11.06
CA ASP A 326 -16.55 -27.79 9.83
C ASP A 326 -15.90 -27.02 8.67
N GLU A 327 -15.08 -27.69 7.86
CA GLU A 327 -14.16 -27.10 6.86
C GLU A 327 -14.86 -26.29 5.74
N GLY A 328 -16.16 -26.02 5.87
CA GLY A 328 -16.96 -25.21 4.94
C GLY A 328 -17.88 -24.16 5.59
N THR A 329 -17.82 -23.92 6.91
CA THR A 329 -18.74 -22.97 7.57
C THR A 329 -18.09 -21.61 7.81
N TYR A 330 -18.73 -20.53 7.34
CA TYR A 330 -18.24 -19.17 7.57
C TYR A 330 -18.55 -18.69 8.99
N THR A 331 -17.59 -18.00 9.61
CA THR A 331 -17.68 -17.42 10.95
C THR A 331 -17.69 -15.90 10.90
N LEU A 332 -17.96 -15.23 12.03
CA LEU A 332 -17.78 -13.78 12.15
C LEU A 332 -16.35 -13.35 11.75
N GLU A 333 -15.34 -14.11 12.16
CA GLU A 333 -13.95 -13.85 11.80
C GLU A 333 -13.71 -13.94 10.28
N SER A 334 -14.44 -14.81 9.58
CA SER A 334 -14.39 -14.90 8.12
C SER A 334 -14.88 -13.60 7.46
N ILE A 335 -15.98 -13.03 7.97
CA ILE A 335 -16.53 -11.74 7.51
C ILE A 335 -15.52 -10.62 7.78
N LEU A 336 -14.97 -10.54 9.00
CA LEU A 336 -13.99 -9.53 9.38
C LEU A 336 -12.73 -9.60 8.51
N ARG A 337 -12.19 -10.81 8.29
CA ARG A 337 -11.03 -11.03 7.42
C ARG A 337 -11.33 -10.58 5.98
N GLN A 338 -12.51 -10.86 5.46
CA GLN A 338 -12.92 -10.44 4.12
C GLN A 338 -13.06 -8.91 4.02
N LEU A 339 -13.65 -8.26 5.03
CA LEU A 339 -13.74 -6.80 5.09
C LEU A 339 -12.35 -6.15 5.18
N SER A 340 -11.44 -6.72 5.98
CA SER A 340 -10.05 -6.26 6.06
C SER A 340 -9.31 -6.42 4.73
N ALA A 341 -9.53 -7.51 4.01
CA ALA A 341 -8.97 -7.73 2.68
C ALA A 341 -9.45 -6.65 1.69
N PHE A 342 -10.76 -6.40 1.63
CA PHE A 342 -11.31 -5.33 0.79
C PHE A 342 -10.72 -3.96 1.10
N HIS A 343 -10.67 -3.60 2.39
CA HIS A 343 -10.10 -2.33 2.83
C HIS A 343 -8.62 -2.21 2.44
N SER A 344 -7.82 -3.25 2.70
CA SER A 344 -6.39 -3.26 2.39
C SER A 344 -6.14 -3.09 0.89
N THR A 345 -6.87 -3.81 0.04
CA THR A 345 -6.77 -3.68 -1.42
C THR A 345 -7.14 -2.27 -1.89
N MET A 346 -8.24 -1.68 -1.40
CA MET A 346 -8.62 -0.32 -1.79
C MET A 346 -7.57 0.72 -1.39
N CYS A 347 -6.96 0.57 -0.21
CA CYS A 347 -5.84 1.40 0.24
C CYS A 347 -4.60 1.24 -0.65
N GLN A 348 -4.24 0.00 -0.99
CA GLN A 348 -3.11 -0.29 -1.90
C GLN A 348 -3.32 0.33 -3.29
N HIS A 349 -4.55 0.33 -3.80
CA HIS A 349 -4.91 0.98 -5.05
C HIS A 349 -4.95 2.52 -4.96
N GLY A 350 -4.78 3.12 -3.78
CA GLY A 350 -4.83 4.57 -3.59
C GLY A 350 -6.23 5.16 -3.74
N THR A 351 -7.26 4.39 -3.40
CA THR A 351 -8.66 4.84 -3.41
C THR A 351 -8.84 5.98 -2.41
N ASP A 352 -9.59 7.01 -2.77
CA ASP A 352 -9.75 8.17 -1.89
C ASP A 352 -10.44 7.79 -0.56
N PRO A 353 -9.97 8.31 0.60
CA PRO A 353 -10.51 7.93 1.90
C PRO A 353 -12.02 8.14 2.05
N GLU A 354 -12.56 9.21 1.47
CA GLU A 354 -14.01 9.48 1.49
C GLU A 354 -14.81 8.46 0.68
N LEU A 355 -14.22 7.90 -0.39
CA LEU A 355 -14.84 6.84 -1.17
C LEU A 355 -14.78 5.50 -0.41
N ILE A 356 -13.66 5.21 0.25
CA ILE A 356 -13.53 4.04 1.13
C ILE A 356 -14.59 4.08 2.24
N LYS A 357 -14.81 5.23 2.88
CA LYS A 357 -15.87 5.40 3.89
C LYS A 357 -17.25 5.07 3.33
N GLN A 358 -17.57 5.52 2.11
CA GLN A 358 -18.84 5.20 1.46
C GLN A 358 -18.98 3.70 1.16
N VAL A 359 -17.93 3.07 0.67
CA VAL A 359 -17.91 1.61 0.43
C VAL A 359 -18.14 0.87 1.75
N VAL A 360 -17.38 1.18 2.80
CA VAL A 360 -17.52 0.52 4.11
C VAL A 360 -18.94 0.70 4.66
N LYS A 361 -19.49 1.91 4.61
CA LYS A 361 -20.88 2.16 5.02
C LYS A 361 -21.87 1.26 4.28
N GLN A 362 -21.71 1.11 2.96
CA GLN A 362 -22.58 0.26 2.15
C GLN A 362 -22.43 -1.23 2.50
N GLN A 363 -21.23 -1.69 2.80
CA GLN A 363 -21.01 -3.08 3.23
C GLN A 363 -21.70 -3.39 4.55
N PHE A 364 -21.61 -2.50 5.53
CA PHE A 364 -22.29 -2.67 6.81
C PHE A 364 -23.81 -2.63 6.66
N TYR A 365 -24.34 -1.79 5.76
CA TYR A 365 -25.75 -1.81 5.41
C TYR A 365 -26.19 -3.17 4.85
N ILE A 366 -25.44 -3.73 3.90
CA ILE A 366 -25.72 -5.05 3.31
C ILE A 366 -25.70 -6.15 4.38
N ILE A 367 -24.68 -6.16 5.24
CA ILE A 367 -24.57 -7.13 6.34
C ILE A 367 -25.80 -7.05 7.25
N GLY A 368 -26.18 -5.84 7.66
CA GLY A 368 -27.36 -5.61 8.50
C GLY A 368 -28.66 -6.05 7.82
N ALA A 369 -28.87 -5.66 6.56
CA ALA A 369 -30.07 -5.98 5.80
C ALA A 369 -30.23 -7.50 5.58
N VAL A 370 -29.17 -8.19 5.15
CA VAL A 370 -29.20 -9.65 4.92
C VAL A 370 -29.44 -10.40 6.24
N THR A 371 -28.79 -9.96 7.32
CA THR A 371 -28.98 -10.55 8.66
C THR A 371 -30.42 -10.37 9.14
N LEU A 372 -30.96 -9.15 9.06
CA LEU A 372 -32.32 -8.84 9.49
C LEU A 372 -33.36 -9.60 8.66
N ASN A 373 -33.22 -9.62 7.34
CA ASN A 373 -34.14 -10.34 6.45
C ASN A 373 -34.18 -11.84 6.81
N ASN A 374 -33.04 -12.47 7.08
CA ASN A 374 -33.00 -13.88 7.47
C ASN A 374 -33.61 -14.11 8.85
N LEU A 375 -33.43 -13.18 9.80
CA LEU A 375 -34.09 -13.25 11.10
C LEU A 375 -35.62 -13.20 10.96
N LEU A 376 -36.14 -12.35 10.08
CA LEU A 376 -37.59 -12.21 9.86
C LEU A 376 -38.20 -13.43 9.14
N LEU A 377 -37.43 -14.12 8.31
CA LEU A 377 -37.91 -15.25 7.50
C LEU A 377 -37.75 -16.61 8.20
N ARG A 378 -36.96 -16.71 9.28
CA ARG A 378 -36.59 -17.97 9.93
C ARG A 378 -37.02 -18.02 11.39
N LYS A 379 -37.98 -18.90 11.70
CA LYS A 379 -38.53 -19.07 13.06
C LYS A 379 -37.49 -19.55 14.09
N ASP A 380 -36.48 -20.30 13.65
CA ASP A 380 -35.40 -20.82 14.48
C ASP A 380 -34.39 -19.74 14.92
N MET A 381 -34.43 -18.54 14.33
CA MET A 381 -33.47 -17.46 14.59
C MET A 381 -33.97 -16.42 15.62
N CYS A 382 -35.25 -16.47 16.02
CA CYS A 382 -35.84 -15.51 16.98
C CYS A 382 -35.79 -16.04 18.43
N SER A 383 -34.63 -15.94 19.08
CA SER A 383 -34.47 -16.32 20.50
C SER A 383 -33.61 -15.34 21.29
N TRP A 384 -33.71 -15.37 22.62
CA TRP A 384 -32.87 -14.54 23.50
C TRP A 384 -31.37 -14.79 23.28
N SER A 385 -30.99 -16.06 23.12
CA SER A 385 -29.61 -16.46 22.83
C SER A 385 -29.11 -15.87 21.50
N LYS A 386 -29.92 -15.93 20.44
CA LYS A 386 -29.58 -15.32 19.14
C LYS A 386 -29.50 -13.79 19.22
N GLY A 387 -30.36 -13.15 20.02
CA GLY A 387 -30.28 -11.73 20.31
C GLY A 387 -28.94 -11.33 20.96
N MET A 388 -28.46 -12.12 21.93
CA MET A 388 -27.16 -11.88 22.56
C MET A 388 -25.98 -12.13 21.60
N GLN A 389 -26.07 -13.16 20.75
CA GLN A 389 -25.08 -13.43 19.71
C GLN A 389 -24.98 -12.27 18.71
N ILE A 390 -26.12 -11.78 18.19
CA ILE A 390 -26.15 -10.64 17.25
C ILE A 390 -25.57 -9.39 17.92
N ARG A 391 -25.92 -9.14 19.19
CA ARG A 391 -25.36 -8.02 19.95
C ARG A 391 -23.85 -8.09 20.14
N TYR A 392 -23.28 -9.30 20.26
CA TYR A 392 -21.83 -9.48 20.31
C TYR A 392 -21.16 -9.28 18.94
N ASN A 393 -21.85 -9.70 17.87
CA ASN A 393 -21.34 -9.58 16.50
C ASN A 393 -21.35 -8.13 15.97
N VAL A 394 -22.27 -7.28 16.46
CA VAL A 394 -22.36 -5.84 16.19
C VAL A 394 -21.40 -5.07 17.09
#